data_AF-G8Y238-F1
#
_entry.id   AF-G8Y238-F1
#
_cell.length_a   1.000
_cell.length_b   1.000
_cell.length_c   1.000
_cell.angle_alpha   90.00
_cell.angle_beta   90.00
_cell.angle_gamma   90.00
#
_symmetry.space_group_name_H-M   'P 1'
#
loop_
_entity.id
_entity.type
_entity.pdbx_description
1 polymer ?
#
loop_
_entity_poly.entity_id
_entity_poly.type
_entity_poly.pdbx_seq_one_letter_code
_entity_poly.pdbx_strand_id
1 'polypeptide(L)'
;MLVSKLRSAYQYYVYSSPIPVLSKEETIIFNAINVSLLLFGLYWVMTILPILVIKSMESLCYYVTGHSVSANLVLSFIISRNFWIKCGFQDILTRNKTNTEI
;
A
#
# COMPACT_ATOMS: atom_id res chain seq x y z
N MET A 1 -22.24 -5.94 18.92
CA MET A 1 -21.44 -4.70 18.93
C MET A 1 -21.08 -4.19 17.53
N LEU A 2 -20.67 -5.05 16.58
CA LEU A 2 -20.32 -4.60 15.22
C LEU A 2 -21.52 -4.03 14.43
N VAL A 3 -22.67 -4.69 14.51
CA VAL A 3 -23.92 -4.27 13.84
C VAL A 3 -24.36 -2.86 14.27
N SER A 4 -24.23 -2.51 15.55
CA SER A 4 -24.60 -1.18 16.04
C SER A 4 -23.65 -0.09 15.55
N LYS A 5 -22.34 -0.38 15.45
CA LYS A 5 -21.36 0.53 14.85
C LYS A 5 -21.63 0.76 13.36
N LEU A 6 -21.95 -0.31 12.63
CA LEU A 6 -22.28 -0.21 11.20
C LEU A 6 -23.53 0.65 10.97
N ARG A 7 -24.56 0.45 11.79
CA ARG A 7 -25.78 1.27 11.77
C ARG A 7 -25.49 2.74 12.04
N SER A 8 -24.66 3.04 13.04
CA SER A 8 -24.27 4.41 13.37
C SER A 8 -23.50 5.08 12.23
N ALA A 9 -22.60 4.35 11.57
CA ALA A 9 -21.83 4.87 10.43
C ALA A 9 -22.75 5.14 9.23
N TYR A 10 -23.71 4.26 8.96
CA TYR A 10 -24.71 4.46 7.93
C TYR A 10 -25.59 5.69 8.20
N GLN A 11 -26.03 5.89 9.45
CA GLN A 11 -26.78 7.08 9.84
C GLN A 11 -25.97 8.35 9.60
N TYR A 12 -24.69 8.36 9.99
CA TYR A 12 -23.80 9.49 9.73
C TYR A 12 -23.67 9.80 8.23
N TYR A 13 -23.51 8.76 7.39
CA TYR A 13 -23.48 8.91 5.93
C TYR A 13 -24.77 9.52 5.37
N VAL A 14 -25.93 9.04 5.83
CA VAL A 14 -27.25 9.53 5.38
C VAL A 14 -27.47 10.99 5.78
N TYR A 15 -27.08 11.40 6.98
CA TYR A 15 -27.27 12.78 7.45
C TYR A 15 -26.23 13.77 6.90
N SER A 16 -25.04 13.29 6.53
CA SER A 16 -23.99 14.14 5.93
C SER A 16 -24.12 14.30 4.41
N SER A 17 -24.97 13.49 3.78
CA SER A 17 -25.19 13.47 2.33
C SER A 17 -26.59 13.96 1.99
N PRO A 18 -26.85 14.48 0.78
CA PRO A 18 -28.19 14.91 0.36
C PRO A 18 -29.19 13.75 0.12
N ILE A 19 -28.93 12.55 0.63
CA ILE A 19 -29.75 11.34 0.44
C ILE A 19 -31.22 11.54 0.86
N PRO A 20 -31.55 12.22 1.99
CA PRO A 20 -32.94 12.36 2.42
C PRO A 20 -33.81 13.21 1.49
N VAL A 21 -33.20 14.04 0.64
CA VAL A 21 -33.91 14.95 -0.28
C VAL A 21 -33.91 14.46 -1.72
N LEU A 22 -33.19 13.38 -2.02
CA LEU A 22 -33.08 12.78 -3.35
C LEU A 22 -34.19 11.76 -3.59
N SER A 23 -34.64 11.66 -4.83
CA SER A 23 -35.47 10.54 -5.28
C SER A 23 -34.68 9.23 -5.23
N LYS A 24 -35.39 8.09 -5.33
CA LYS A 24 -34.76 6.76 -5.29
C LYS A 24 -33.76 6.57 -6.42
N GLU A 25 -34.06 7.06 -7.61
CA GLU A 25 -33.20 6.95 -8.80
C GLU A 25 -31.95 7.80 -8.66
N GLU A 26 -32.10 9.06 -8.22
CA GLU A 26 -30.96 9.96 -7.99
C GLU A 26 -30.05 9.45 -6.87
N THR A 27 -30.62 8.81 -5.84
CA THR A 27 -29.85 8.18 -4.76
C THR A 27 -28.96 7.05 -5.29
N ILE A 28 -29.44 6.25 -6.25
CA ILE A 28 -28.64 5.19 -6.88
C ILE A 28 -27.46 5.79 -7.63
N ILE A 29 -27.72 6.83 -8.44
CA ILE A 29 -26.67 7.52 -9.21
C ILE A 29 -25.63 8.16 -8.28
N PHE A 30 -26.07 8.87 -7.25
CA PHE A 30 -25.19 9.50 -6.27
C PHE A 30 -24.31 8.48 -5.54
N ASN A 31 -24.89 7.36 -5.09
CA ASN A 31 -24.13 6.30 -4.45
C ASN A 31 -23.11 5.66 -5.42
N ALA A 32 -23.47 5.46 -6.69
CA ALA A 32 -22.56 4.91 -7.70
C ALA A 32 -21.35 5.82 -7.94
N ILE A 33 -21.56 7.14 -8.00
CA ILE A 33 -20.49 8.14 -8.11
C ILE A 33 -19.58 8.07 -6.88
N ASN A 34 -20.15 8.07 -5.66
CA ASN A 34 -19.37 8.02 -4.43
C ASN A 34 -18.54 6.75 -4.30
N VAL A 35 -19.11 5.59 -4.64
CA VAL A 35 -18.38 4.32 -4.63
C VAL A 35 -17.24 4.35 -5.65
N SER A 36 -17.48 4.90 -6.85
CA SER A 36 -16.43 5.04 -7.87
C SER A 36 -15.30 5.96 -7.39
N LEU A 37 -15.63 7.09 -6.76
CA LEU A 37 -14.66 8.02 -6.19
C LEU A 37 -13.87 7.39 -5.04
N LEU A 38 -14.53 6.60 -4.19
CA LEU A 38 -13.88 5.86 -3.11
C LEU A 38 -12.87 4.86 -3.66
N LEU A 39 -13.24 4.07 -4.67
CA LEU A 39 -12.33 3.11 -5.31
C LEU A 39 -11.14 3.81 -5.98
N PHE A 40 -11.38 4.92 -6.66
CA PHE A 40 -10.31 5.74 -7.24
C PHE A 40 -9.37 6.30 -6.17
N GLY A 41 -9.92 6.84 -5.08
CA GLY A 41 -9.14 7.34 -3.95
C GLY A 41 -8.32 6.24 -3.28
N LEU A 42 -8.89 5.06 -3.08
CA LEU A 42 -8.17 3.89 -2.56
C LEU A 42 -7.05 3.45 -3.49
N TYR A 43 -7.30 3.38 -4.80
CA TYR A 43 -6.26 3.08 -5.79
C TYR A 43 -5.12 4.10 -5.71
N TRP A 44 -5.45 5.40 -5.69
CA TRP A 44 -4.47 6.47 -5.60
C TRP A 44 -3.62 6.40 -4.33
N VAL A 45 -4.26 6.20 -3.17
CA VAL A 45 -3.58 6.09 -1.88
C VAL A 45 -2.71 4.83 -1.79
N MET A 46 -3.15 3.71 -2.37
CA MET A 46 -2.37 2.46 -2.33
C MET A 46 -1.19 2.47 -3.30
N THR A 47 -1.29 3.19 -4.43
CA THR A 47 -0.29 3.11 -5.50
C THR A 47 0.56 4.36 -5.62
N ILE A 48 -0.03 5.55 -5.64
CA ILE A 48 0.69 6.80 -5.92
C ILE A 48 1.28 7.40 -4.65
N LEU A 49 0.55 7.38 -3.54
CA LEU A 49 0.99 7.97 -2.29
C LEU A 49 2.33 7.37 -1.79
N PRO A 50 2.55 6.03 -1.79
CA PRO A 50 3.81 5.46 -1.33
C PRO A 50 4.98 5.88 -2.22
N ILE A 51 4.77 5.95 -3.54
CA ILE A 51 5.80 6.39 -4.50
C ILE A 51 6.21 7.83 -4.22
N LEU A 52 5.24 8.71 -3.99
CA LEU A 52 5.51 10.12 -3.68
C LEU A 52 6.29 10.26 -2.35
N VAL A 53 5.84 9.54 -1.32
CA VAL A 53 6.49 9.50 -0.01
C VAL A 53 7.94 9.02 -0.13
N ILE A 54 8.19 7.93 -0.86
CA ILE A 54 9.55 7.42 -1.09
C ILE A 54 10.42 8.48 -1.77
N LYS A 55 9.94 9.10 -2.86
CA LYS A 55 10.71 10.14 -3.57
C LYS A 55 11.00 11.36 -2.72
N SER A 56 10.04 11.79 -1.89
CA SER A 56 10.26 12.90 -0.96
C SER A 56 11.34 12.56 0.07
N MET A 57 11.36 11.32 0.57
CA MET A 57 12.39 10.85 1.50
C MET A 57 13.76 10.72 0.84
N GLU A 58 13.83 10.22 -0.40
CA GLU A 58 15.08 10.18 -1.18
C GLU A 58 15.65 11.59 -1.38
N SER A 59 14.80 12.56 -1.73
CA SER A 59 15.19 13.96 -1.92
C SER A 59 15.68 14.60 -0.61
N LEU A 60 15.00 14.34 0.50
CA LEU A 60 15.40 14.84 1.82
C LEU A 60 16.73 14.22 2.27
N CYS A 61 16.91 12.91 2.05
CA CYS A 61 18.16 12.21 2.32
C CYS A 61 19.32 12.78 1.49
N TYR A 62 19.11 13.03 0.20
CA TYR A 62 20.09 13.68 -0.67
C TYR A 62 20.48 15.05 -0.14
N TYR A 63 19.50 15.85 0.29
CA TYR A 63 19.78 17.19 0.81
C TYR A 63 20.63 17.17 2.09
N VAL A 64 20.39 16.19 2.98
CA VAL A 64 21.12 16.08 4.26
C VAL A 64 22.50 15.44 4.08
N THR A 65 22.63 14.43 3.23
CA THR A 65 23.85 13.61 3.12
C THR A 65 24.73 13.94 1.93
N GLY A 66 24.19 14.63 0.92
CA GLY A 66 24.85 14.88 -0.37
C GLY A 66 24.94 13.64 -1.28
N HIS A 67 24.39 12.49 -0.88
CA HIS A 67 24.49 11.24 -1.62
C HIS A 67 23.14 10.85 -2.21
N SER A 68 23.13 10.43 -3.48
CA SER A 68 21.91 9.94 -4.14
C SER A 68 21.62 8.51 -3.70
N VAL A 69 20.51 8.33 -2.98
CA VAL A 69 20.02 7.02 -2.57
C VAL A 69 18.75 6.71 -3.34
N SER A 70 18.72 5.57 -4.04
CA SER A 70 17.50 5.05 -4.66
C SER A 70 16.92 3.93 -3.81
N ALA A 71 15.81 4.23 -3.13
CA ALA A 71 15.05 3.30 -2.30
C ALA A 71 14.48 2.13 -3.13
N ASN A 72 14.16 2.35 -4.41
CA ASN A 72 13.71 1.27 -5.30
C ASN A 72 14.78 0.18 -5.48
N LEU A 73 16.04 0.58 -5.59
CA LEU A 73 17.17 -0.33 -5.76
C LEU A 73 17.46 -1.08 -4.46
N VAL A 74 17.42 -0.36 -3.32
CA VAL A 74 17.59 -0.95 -1.99
C VAL A 74 16.48 -1.95 -1.66
N LEU A 75 15.22 -1.62 -1.95
CA LEU A 75 14.09 -2.52 -1.70
C LEU A 75 14.17 -3.78 -2.57
N SER A 76 14.52 -3.62 -3.86
CA SER A 76 14.73 -4.75 -4.77
C SER A 76 15.86 -5.66 -4.29
N PHE A 77 16.94 -5.07 -3.76
CA PHE A 77 18.05 -5.82 -3.19
C PHE A 77 17.63 -6.58 -1.92
N ILE A 78 16.86 -5.98 -1.03
CA ILE A 78 16.35 -6.63 0.19
C ILE A 78 15.39 -7.77 -0.15
N ILE A 79 14.48 -7.57 -1.10
CA ILE A 79 13.53 -8.60 -1.55
C ILE A 79 14.29 -9.77 -2.20
N SER A 80 15.23 -9.47 -3.11
CA SER A 80 16.08 -10.47 -3.75
C SER A 80 16.88 -11.28 -2.72
N ARG A 81 17.48 -10.60 -1.74
CA ARG A 81 18.21 -11.25 -0.64
C ARG A 81 17.31 -12.17 0.18
N ASN A 82 16.14 -11.69 0.58
CA ASN A 82 15.19 -12.49 1.37
C ASN A 82 14.61 -13.67 0.57
N PHE A 83 14.42 -13.51 -0.74
CA PHE A 83 14.02 -14.60 -1.64
C PHE A 83 15.12 -15.68 -1.71
N TRP A 84 16.39 -15.30 -1.91
CA TRP A 84 17.52 -16.23 -1.94
C TRP A 84 17.76 -16.97 -0.63
N ILE A 85 17.62 -16.29 0.51
CA ILE A 85 17.72 -16.92 1.84
C ILE A 85 16.61 -17.96 2.02
N LYS A 86 15.38 -17.63 1.63
CA LYS A 86 14.21 -18.52 1.78
C LYS A 86 14.23 -19.70 0.80
N CYS A 87 14.88 -19.53 -0.36
CA CYS A 87 15.11 -20.60 -1.34
C CYS A 87 16.28 -21.54 -0.98
N GLY A 88 16.86 -21.43 0.21
CA GLY A 88 17.86 -22.40 0.70
C GLY A 88 19.23 -22.33 0.02
N PHE A 89 19.55 -21.23 -0.68
CA PHE A 89 20.86 -21.08 -1.32
C PHE A 89 22.01 -21.02 -0.28
N GLN A 90 21.68 -20.60 0.94
CA GLN A 90 22.61 -20.59 2.07
C GLN A 90 23.01 -22.02 2.48
N ASP A 91 22.08 -22.98 2.40
CA ASP A 91 22.34 -24.40 2.71
C ASP A 91 23.22 -25.07 1.64
N ILE A 92 23.07 -24.69 0.37
CA ILE A 92 23.87 -25.21 -0.76
C ILE A 92 25.33 -24.78 -0.64
N LEU A 93 25.58 -23.52 -0.28
CA LEU A 93 26.94 -23.00 -0.09
C LEU A 93 27.64 -23.64 1.12
N THR A 94 26.92 -23.91 2.22
CA THR A 94 27.48 -24.62 3.38
C THR A 94 27.76 -26.10 3.08
N ARG A 95 26.92 -26.76 2.28
CA ARG A 95 27.09 -28.17 1.92
C ARG A 95 28.23 -28.41 0.94
N ASN A 96 28.50 -27.46 0.04
CA ASN A 96 29.66 -27.54 -0.86
C ASN A 96 30.98 -27.37 -0.12
N LYS A 97 31.03 -26.52 0.91
CA LYS A 97 32.24 -26.32 1.72
C LYS A 97 32.66 -27.59 2.47
N THR A 98 31.71 -28.37 2.99
CA THR A 98 31.99 -29.62 3.70
C THR A 98 32.43 -30.77 2.79
N ASN A 99 32.04 -30.76 1.51
CA ASN A 99 32.43 -31.81 0.56
C ASN A 99 33.82 -31.59 -0.07
N THR A 100 34.36 -30.37 0.00
CA THR A 100 35.71 -30.04 -0.49
C THR A 100 36.81 -30.21 0.57
N GLU A 101 36.44 -30.47 1.83
CA GLU A 101 37.36 -30.70 2.95
C GLU A 101 37.51 -32.20 3.30
N ILE A 102 37.09 -33.12 2.42
CA ILE A 102 37.29 -34.58 2.52
C ILE A 102 38.30 -35.05 1.47
#